data_AF-A0A2A5STI6-F1
#
_entry.id   AF-A0A2A5STI6-F1
#
_cell.length_a   1.000
_cell.length_b   1.000
_cell.length_c   1.000
_cell.angle_alpha   90.00
_cell.angle_beta   90.00
_cell.angle_gamma   90.00
#
_symmetry.space_group_name_H-M   'P 1'
#
loop_
_entity.id
_entity.type
_entity.pdbx_description
1 polymer ?
#
loop_
_entity_poly.entity_id
_entity_poly.type
_entity_poly.pdbx_seq_one_letter_code
_entity_poly.pdbx_strand_id
1 'polypeptide(L)'
;MKQKSQKYGTCFKELRQLAGFKYKDLESIMSKNGIVRLENGTSNISFERLAELLKFMGYTLSDFMYLSGESRVDGGYGEKFHIIRYQQGYRDDFFIPVGVNPVRLKLFESGKILLPYDVIDAMLGLMHIPEQDFSYIINGSKDDYFVHYINWLDMIQLREEFAEAEMIQNKAHKYANNQEIKVKILEEKFETLNYNNDWLELHSQERLTRQYTDYRVLELTAKACYQILNEEEVTEIGDFLFGIELWLEYSLGILALNAW
;
A
#
# COMPACT_ATOMS: atom_id res chain seq x y z
N MET A 1 -7.02 -23.33 -15.03
CA MET A 1 -7.48 -22.53 -16.19
C MET A 1 -8.99 -22.27 -16.22
N LYS A 2 -9.87 -23.29 -16.19
CA LYS A 2 -11.35 -23.08 -16.21
C LYS A 2 -11.89 -22.17 -15.09
N GLN A 3 -11.41 -22.35 -13.85
CA GLN A 3 -11.86 -21.56 -12.70
C GLN A 3 -11.46 -20.07 -12.79
N LYS A 4 -10.28 -19.78 -13.34
CA LYS A 4 -9.78 -18.41 -13.58
C LYS A 4 -10.58 -17.70 -14.68
N SER A 5 -10.86 -18.40 -15.78
CA SER A 5 -11.73 -17.90 -16.86
C SER A 5 -13.15 -17.60 -16.36
N GLN A 6 -13.70 -18.45 -15.49
CA GLN A 6 -15.00 -18.22 -14.87
C GLN A 6 -15.01 -16.96 -14.01
N LYS A 7 -13.99 -16.78 -13.15
CA LYS A 7 -13.84 -15.61 -12.27
C LYS A 7 -13.73 -14.31 -13.05
N TYR A 8 -12.99 -14.32 -14.15
CA TYR A 8 -12.84 -13.17 -15.04
C TYR A 8 -14.15 -12.84 -15.76
N GLY A 9 -14.86 -13.87 -16.24
CA GLY A 9 -16.18 -13.70 -16.85
C GLY A 9 -17.20 -13.08 -15.89
N THR A 10 -17.27 -13.58 -14.64
CA THR A 10 -18.16 -13.02 -13.62
C THR A 10 -17.79 -11.59 -13.25
N CYS A 11 -16.50 -11.29 -13.08
CA CYS A 11 -16.01 -9.94 -12.79
C CYS A 11 -16.37 -8.95 -13.91
N PHE A 12 -16.16 -9.35 -15.18
CA PHE A 12 -16.51 -8.52 -16.33
C PHE A 12 -18.02 -8.23 -16.37
N LYS A 13 -18.84 -9.25 -16.13
CA LYS A 13 -20.30 -9.12 -16.09
C LYS A 13 -20.74 -8.11 -15.03
N GLU A 14 -20.18 -8.19 -13.83
CA GLU A 14 -20.47 -7.27 -12.73
C GLU A 14 -20.10 -5.83 -13.10
N LEU A 15 -18.89 -5.61 -13.63
CA LEU A 15 -18.44 -4.28 -14.06
C LEU A 15 -19.34 -3.67 -15.13
N ARG A 16 -19.75 -4.47 -16.12
CA ARG A 16 -20.67 -4.02 -17.17
C ARG A 16 -22.02 -3.62 -16.60
N GLN A 17 -22.55 -4.42 -15.66
CA GLN A 17 -23.83 -4.13 -15.00
C GLN A 17 -23.74 -2.89 -14.11
N LEU A 18 -22.65 -2.73 -13.34
CA LEU A 18 -22.40 -1.55 -12.50
C LEU A 18 -22.29 -0.27 -13.33
N ALA A 19 -21.66 -0.35 -14.51
CA ALA A 19 -21.58 0.77 -15.44
C ALA A 19 -22.88 1.00 -16.25
N GLY A 20 -23.88 0.10 -16.15
CA GLY A 20 -25.16 0.22 -16.85
C GLY A 20 -25.14 -0.11 -18.34
N PHE A 21 -24.07 -0.72 -18.86
CA PHE A 21 -23.92 -1.03 -20.28
C PHE A 21 -24.70 -2.29 -20.68
N LYS A 22 -25.44 -2.21 -21.80
CA LYS A 22 -26.09 -3.36 -22.43
C LYS A 22 -25.14 -3.97 -23.47
N TYR A 23 -25.42 -5.20 -23.89
CA TYR A 23 -24.61 -5.87 -24.91
C TYR A 23 -24.48 -5.06 -26.21
N LYS A 24 -25.57 -4.42 -26.63
CA LYS A 24 -25.61 -3.58 -27.84
C LYS A 24 -24.63 -2.40 -27.79
N ASP A 25 -24.33 -1.91 -26.59
CA ASP A 25 -23.48 -0.73 -26.42
C ASP A 25 -21.99 -1.09 -26.62
N LEU A 26 -21.66 -2.39 -26.57
CA LEU A 26 -20.31 -2.93 -26.74
C LEU A 26 -20.09 -3.61 -28.11
N GLU A 27 -21.12 -3.64 -28.98
CA GLU A 27 -21.09 -4.35 -30.27
C GLU A 27 -20.06 -3.79 -31.25
N SER A 28 -19.64 -2.53 -31.09
CA SER A 28 -18.56 -1.91 -31.85
C SER A 28 -17.19 -2.55 -31.59
N ILE A 29 -17.00 -3.20 -30.43
CA ILE A 29 -15.74 -3.81 -30.01
C ILE A 29 -15.84 -5.34 -30.07
N MET A 30 -16.97 -5.91 -29.62
CA MET A 30 -17.16 -7.36 -29.58
C MET A 30 -18.62 -7.73 -29.82
N SER A 31 -18.85 -8.79 -30.62
CA SER A 31 -20.19 -9.30 -30.85
C SER A 31 -20.89 -9.73 -29.56
N LYS A 32 -22.22 -9.59 -29.50
CA LYS A 32 -23.05 -10.06 -28.38
C LYS A 32 -22.73 -11.49 -27.95
N ASN A 33 -22.56 -12.40 -28.91
CA ASN A 33 -22.21 -13.79 -28.64
C ASN A 33 -20.80 -13.93 -28.02
N GLY A 34 -19.85 -13.09 -28.43
CA GLY A 34 -18.52 -13.01 -27.82
C GLY A 34 -18.59 -12.56 -26.36
N ILE A 35 -19.37 -11.51 -26.07
CA ILE A 35 -19.54 -10.99 -24.71
C ILE A 35 -20.20 -12.04 -23.80
N VAL A 36 -21.27 -12.70 -24.26
CA VAL A 36 -21.92 -13.77 -23.48
C VAL A 36 -20.96 -14.92 -23.20
N ARG A 37 -20.12 -15.30 -24.17
CA ARG A 37 -19.12 -16.35 -23.96
C ARG A 37 -18.03 -15.94 -22.97
N LEU A 38 -17.60 -14.68 -23.01
CA LEU A 38 -16.67 -14.10 -22.04
C LEU A 38 -17.25 -14.13 -20.63
N GLU A 39 -18.46 -13.61 -20.44
CA GLU A 39 -19.13 -13.56 -19.13
C GLU A 39 -19.35 -14.96 -18.53
N ASN A 40 -19.57 -15.96 -19.39
CA ASN A 40 -19.72 -17.35 -18.96
C ASN A 40 -18.38 -18.08 -18.77
N GLY A 41 -17.22 -17.43 -18.97
CA GLY A 41 -15.90 -18.04 -18.84
C GLY A 41 -15.57 -19.09 -19.91
N THR A 42 -16.31 -19.09 -21.03
CA THR A 42 -16.22 -20.11 -22.11
C THR A 42 -15.37 -19.69 -23.30
N SER A 43 -14.84 -18.46 -23.29
CA SER A 43 -13.91 -17.96 -24.30
C SER A 43 -12.76 -17.19 -23.66
N ASN A 44 -11.54 -17.44 -24.13
CA ASN A 44 -10.41 -16.59 -23.81
C ASN A 44 -10.47 -15.33 -24.68
N ILE A 45 -10.42 -14.17 -24.04
CA ILE A 45 -10.26 -12.87 -24.68
C ILE A 45 -8.78 -12.46 -24.59
N SER A 46 -8.25 -11.82 -25.63
CA SER A 46 -6.93 -11.17 -25.57
C SER A 46 -6.96 -10.00 -24.59
N PHE A 47 -5.87 -9.75 -23.86
CA PHE A 47 -5.78 -8.62 -22.93
C PHE A 47 -6.03 -7.26 -23.61
N GLU A 48 -5.61 -7.08 -24.87
CA GLU A 48 -5.85 -5.86 -25.65
C GLU A 48 -7.35 -5.57 -25.80
N ARG A 49 -8.12 -6.53 -26.32
CA ARG A 49 -9.59 -6.41 -26.44
C ARG A 49 -10.29 -6.25 -25.11
N LEU A 50 -9.81 -6.92 -24.06
CA LEU A 50 -10.35 -6.73 -22.71
C LEU A 50 -10.13 -5.30 -22.21
N ALA A 51 -8.91 -4.77 -22.40
CA ALA A 51 -8.58 -3.40 -22.05
C ALA A 51 -9.41 -2.39 -22.84
N GLU A 52 -9.68 -2.62 -24.12
CA GLU A 52 -10.58 -1.78 -24.93
C GLU A 52 -12.01 -1.78 -24.39
N LEU A 53 -12.58 -2.96 -24.08
CA LEU A 53 -13.92 -3.07 -23.49
C LEU A 53 -14.01 -2.37 -22.14
N LEU A 54 -13.01 -2.56 -21.27
CA LEU A 54 -12.93 -1.91 -19.97
C LEU A 54 -12.83 -0.40 -20.11
N LYS A 55 -11.94 0.09 -20.98
CA LYS A 55 -11.76 1.51 -21.27
C LYS A 55 -13.05 2.15 -21.76
N PHE A 56 -13.80 1.45 -22.62
CA PHE A 56 -15.10 1.91 -23.10
C PHE A 56 -16.14 2.05 -21.97
N MET A 57 -16.08 1.18 -20.96
CA MET A 57 -16.93 1.26 -19.77
C MET A 57 -16.38 2.21 -18.69
N GLY A 58 -15.23 2.86 -18.93
CA GLY A 58 -14.59 3.78 -17.99
C GLY A 58 -13.76 3.10 -16.89
N TYR A 59 -13.25 1.89 -17.13
CA TYR A 59 -12.36 1.17 -16.24
C TYR A 59 -11.00 0.92 -16.89
N THR A 60 -10.01 0.62 -16.05
CA THR A 60 -8.68 0.18 -16.49
C THR A 60 -8.52 -1.33 -16.32
N LEU A 61 -7.49 -1.89 -16.96
CA LEU A 61 -7.13 -3.29 -16.73
C LEU A 61 -6.73 -3.52 -15.26
N SER A 62 -6.06 -2.55 -14.62
CA SER A 62 -5.70 -2.62 -13.20
C SER A 62 -6.93 -2.73 -12.31
N ASP A 63 -7.98 -1.93 -12.56
CA ASP A 63 -9.25 -2.02 -11.81
C ASP A 63 -9.84 -3.43 -11.89
N PHE A 64 -9.80 -4.05 -13.08
CA PHE A 64 -10.24 -5.42 -13.30
C PHE A 64 -9.38 -6.45 -12.56
N MET A 65 -8.06 -6.27 -12.49
CA MET A 65 -7.17 -7.17 -11.76
C MET A 65 -7.42 -7.14 -10.25
N TYR A 66 -7.70 -5.96 -9.68
CA TYR A 66 -8.12 -5.84 -8.27
C TYR A 66 -9.44 -6.57 -8.01
N LEU A 67 -10.48 -6.31 -8.81
CA LEU A 67 -11.81 -6.89 -8.63
C LEU A 67 -11.87 -8.39 -8.91
N SER A 68 -11.05 -8.87 -9.84
CA SER A 68 -10.87 -10.30 -10.07
C SER A 68 -9.99 -10.95 -8.99
N GLY A 69 -9.55 -10.22 -7.97
CA GLY A 69 -8.79 -10.72 -6.82
C GLY A 69 -7.41 -11.26 -7.20
N GLU A 70 -6.83 -10.79 -8.30
CA GLU A 70 -5.45 -11.08 -8.69
C GLU A 70 -4.47 -10.11 -8.04
N SER A 71 -4.96 -8.96 -7.57
CA SER A 71 -4.18 -7.94 -6.88
C SER A 71 -4.85 -7.55 -5.57
N ARG A 72 -4.04 -7.32 -4.53
CA ARG A 72 -4.53 -6.82 -3.24
C ARG A 72 -4.75 -5.30 -3.32
N VAL A 73 -5.77 -4.82 -2.63
CA VAL A 73 -6.07 -3.40 -2.48
C VAL A 73 -5.80 -2.99 -1.04
N ASP A 74 -5.08 -1.90 -0.87
CA ASP A 74 -5.07 -1.19 0.41
C ASP A 74 -6.29 -0.25 0.45
N GLY A 75 -7.36 -0.70 1.11
CA GLY A 75 -8.61 0.04 1.19
C GLY A 75 -8.53 1.36 1.96
N GLY A 76 -7.47 1.55 2.76
CA GLY A 76 -7.29 2.76 3.58
C GLY A 76 -7.24 4.04 2.75
N TYR A 77 -6.59 3.99 1.57
CA TYR A 77 -6.50 5.13 0.65
C TYR A 77 -7.88 5.63 0.23
N GLY A 78 -8.73 4.72 -0.25
CA GLY A 78 -10.07 5.04 -0.70
C GLY A 78 -10.98 5.52 0.43
N GLU A 79 -10.93 4.86 1.57
CA GLU A 79 -11.73 5.24 2.75
C GLU A 79 -11.40 6.65 3.24
N LYS A 80 -10.11 6.97 3.40
CA LYS A 80 -9.68 8.31 3.82
C LYS A 80 -10.02 9.36 2.78
N PHE A 81 -9.82 9.06 1.50
CA PHE A 81 -10.20 9.95 0.41
C PHE A 81 -11.70 10.28 0.46
N HIS A 82 -12.55 9.26 0.65
CA HIS A 82 -14.00 9.43 0.76
C HIS A 82 -14.39 10.39 1.88
N ILE A 83 -13.79 10.21 3.07
CA ILE A 83 -14.06 11.06 4.24
C ILE A 83 -13.75 12.52 3.90
N ILE A 84 -12.56 12.79 3.34
CA ILE A 84 -12.15 14.16 3.04
C ILE A 84 -13.05 14.78 1.96
N ARG A 85 -13.32 14.02 0.88
CA ARG A 85 -14.18 14.47 -0.22
C ARG A 85 -15.59 14.81 0.24
N TYR A 86 -16.18 13.92 1.03
CA TYR A 86 -17.53 14.10 1.54
C TYR A 86 -17.62 15.30 2.49
N GLN A 87 -16.63 15.46 3.38
CA GLN A 87 -16.55 16.60 4.30
C GLN A 87 -16.43 17.95 3.58
N GLN A 88 -15.68 18.00 2.48
CA GLN A 88 -15.53 19.21 1.68
C GLN A 88 -16.68 19.43 0.67
N GLY A 89 -17.63 18.49 0.58
CA GLY A 89 -18.83 18.63 -0.24
C GLY A 89 -18.62 18.40 -1.75
N TYR A 90 -17.52 17.78 -2.16
CA TYR A 90 -17.30 17.47 -3.58
C TYR A 90 -18.17 16.29 -4.01
N ARG A 91 -18.78 16.43 -5.18
CA ARG A 91 -19.69 15.43 -5.75
C ARG A 91 -18.94 14.29 -6.44
N ASP A 92 -19.64 13.17 -6.63
CA ASP A 92 -19.06 11.97 -7.25
C ASP A 92 -18.66 12.19 -8.74
N ASP A 93 -19.26 13.18 -9.41
CA ASP A 93 -18.99 13.56 -10.81
C ASP A 93 -17.89 14.60 -10.96
N PHE A 94 -17.34 15.13 -9.86
CA PHE A 94 -16.34 16.19 -9.87
C PHE A 94 -15.01 15.78 -10.53
N PHE A 95 -14.64 14.50 -10.46
CA PHE A 95 -13.34 13.98 -10.92
C PHE A 95 -13.36 13.42 -12.35
N ILE A 96 -14.44 13.63 -13.10
CA ILE A 96 -14.50 13.27 -14.53
C ILE A 96 -13.34 13.89 -15.34
N PRO A 97 -12.90 15.14 -15.12
CA PRO A 97 -11.79 15.74 -15.85
C PRO A 97 -10.45 15.00 -15.70
N VAL A 98 -10.25 14.28 -14.60
CA VAL A 98 -9.04 13.46 -14.34
C VAL A 98 -9.26 11.98 -14.65
N GLY A 99 -10.31 11.65 -15.42
CA GLY A 99 -10.58 10.29 -15.89
C GLY A 99 -11.19 9.37 -14.83
N VAL A 100 -11.81 9.92 -13.78
CA VAL A 100 -12.49 9.13 -12.74
C VAL A 100 -14.00 9.39 -12.80
N ASN A 101 -14.73 8.41 -13.31
CA ASN A 101 -16.20 8.46 -13.33
C ASN A 101 -16.79 8.09 -11.95
N PRO A 102 -18.07 8.43 -11.68
CA PRO A 102 -18.70 8.17 -10.37
C PRO A 102 -18.69 6.70 -9.92
N VAL A 103 -18.76 5.75 -10.86
CA VAL A 103 -18.76 4.32 -10.52
C VAL A 103 -17.36 3.88 -10.10
N ARG A 104 -16.34 4.30 -10.86
CA ARG A 104 -14.94 4.05 -10.54
C ARG A 104 -14.52 4.71 -9.22
N LEU A 105 -15.00 5.93 -8.95
CA LEU A 105 -14.79 6.61 -7.67
C LEU A 105 -15.36 5.78 -6.51
N LYS A 106 -16.60 5.30 -6.62
CA LYS A 106 -17.23 4.48 -5.57
C LYS A 106 -16.48 3.16 -5.32
N LEU A 107 -15.94 2.55 -6.36
CA LEU A 107 -15.11 1.34 -6.22
C LEU A 107 -13.82 1.65 -5.46
N PHE A 108 -13.18 2.79 -5.75
CA PHE A 108 -12.01 3.24 -5.02
C PHE A 108 -12.34 3.55 -3.56
N GLU A 109 -13.34 4.40 -3.30
CA GLU A 109 -13.77 4.82 -1.97
C GLU A 109 -14.25 3.68 -1.07
N SER A 110 -14.76 2.59 -1.66
CA SER A 110 -15.12 1.37 -0.94
C SER A 110 -13.97 0.38 -0.75
N GLY A 111 -12.75 0.74 -1.15
CA GLY A 111 -11.55 -0.10 -1.02
C GLY A 111 -11.53 -1.32 -1.93
N LYS A 112 -12.30 -1.32 -3.03
CA LYS A 112 -12.37 -2.43 -3.99
C LYS A 112 -11.34 -2.35 -5.11
N ILE A 113 -10.84 -1.15 -5.39
CA ILE A 113 -9.75 -0.90 -6.35
C ILE A 113 -8.78 0.13 -5.75
N LEU A 114 -7.55 0.15 -6.25
CA LEU A 114 -6.61 1.24 -5.99
C LEU A 114 -6.44 2.05 -7.28
N LEU A 115 -6.60 3.36 -7.19
CA LEU A 115 -6.33 4.24 -8.32
C LEU A 115 -4.81 4.42 -8.48
N PRO A 116 -4.31 4.61 -9.72
CA PRO A 116 -2.94 5.03 -9.96
C PRO A 116 -2.59 6.29 -9.18
N TYR A 117 -1.35 6.39 -8.69
CA TYR A 117 -0.91 7.50 -7.85
C TYR A 117 -1.05 8.86 -8.55
N ASP A 118 -0.71 8.97 -9.83
CA ASP A 118 -0.88 10.18 -10.64
C ASP A 118 -2.34 10.65 -10.71
N VAL A 119 -3.29 9.70 -10.72
CA VAL A 119 -4.72 10.01 -10.67
C VAL A 119 -5.12 10.50 -9.28
N ILE A 120 -4.63 9.85 -8.21
CA ILE A 120 -4.89 10.27 -6.83
C ILE A 120 -4.33 11.68 -6.59
N ASP A 121 -3.09 11.94 -6.99
CA ASP A 121 -2.44 13.25 -6.89
C ASP A 121 -3.23 14.33 -7.64
N ALA A 122 -3.66 14.06 -8.88
CA ALA A 122 -4.50 14.97 -9.64
C ALA A 122 -5.86 15.26 -8.95
N MET A 123 -6.47 14.25 -8.33
CA MET A 123 -7.71 14.42 -7.55
C MET A 123 -7.48 15.26 -6.30
N LEU A 124 -6.39 15.03 -5.56
CA LEU A 124 -6.01 15.83 -4.39
C LEU A 124 -5.75 17.29 -4.78
N GLY A 125 -5.05 17.51 -5.90
CA GLY A 125 -4.82 18.84 -6.47
C GLY A 125 -6.12 19.58 -6.80
N LEU A 126 -7.12 18.90 -7.38
CA LEU A 126 -8.45 19.47 -7.63
C LEU A 126 -9.21 19.83 -6.34
N MET A 127 -8.91 19.14 -5.24
CA MET A 127 -9.49 19.40 -3.93
C MET A 127 -8.67 20.40 -3.09
N HIS A 128 -7.55 20.89 -3.62
CA HIS A 128 -6.57 21.71 -2.91
C HIS A 128 -6.03 21.05 -1.62
N ILE A 129 -5.82 19.74 -1.66
CA ILE A 129 -5.22 18.97 -0.57
C ILE A 129 -3.76 18.68 -0.91
N PRO A 130 -2.79 19.15 -0.11
CA PRO A 130 -1.40 18.74 -0.22
C PRO A 130 -1.27 17.22 -0.03
N GLU A 131 -0.40 16.59 -0.83
CA GLU A 131 -0.09 15.16 -0.70
C GLU A 131 0.34 14.78 0.73
N GLN A 132 1.14 15.65 1.37
CA GLN A 132 1.63 15.44 2.73
C GLN A 132 0.47 15.32 3.74
N ASP A 133 -0.55 16.18 3.63
CA ASP A 133 -1.73 16.14 4.49
C ASP A 133 -2.51 14.84 4.26
N PHE A 134 -2.64 14.41 3.01
CA PHE A 134 -3.31 13.16 2.69
C PHE A 134 -2.55 11.93 3.23
N SER A 135 -1.23 11.90 3.08
CA SER A 135 -0.35 10.88 3.64
C SER A 135 -0.49 10.79 5.17
N TYR A 136 -0.48 11.94 5.85
CA TYR A 136 -0.68 12.01 7.30
C TYR A 136 -2.05 11.44 7.72
N ILE A 137 -3.12 11.73 6.96
CA ILE A 137 -4.45 11.19 7.22
C ILE A 137 -4.51 9.68 6.99
N ILE A 138 -3.87 9.17 5.93
CA ILE A 138 -3.76 7.72 5.64
C ILE A 138 -3.05 7.00 6.79
N ASN A 139 -1.99 7.59 7.33
CA ASN A 139 -1.25 7.06 8.48
C ASN A 139 -2.00 7.17 9.81
N GLY A 140 -3.29 7.55 9.79
CA GLY A 140 -4.14 7.62 10.97
C GLY A 140 -3.91 8.87 11.80
N SER A 141 -3.54 9.98 11.15
CA SER A 141 -3.14 11.22 11.83
C SER A 141 -1.96 11.00 12.76
N LYS A 142 -1.03 10.15 12.32
CA LYS A 142 0.25 9.93 12.96
C LYS A 142 1.30 10.31 11.94
N ASP A 143 2.35 10.97 12.42
CA ASP A 143 3.58 11.08 11.64
C ASP A 143 4.06 9.66 11.27
N ASP A 144 4.89 9.56 10.24
CA ASP A 144 5.61 8.31 9.95
C ASP A 144 6.07 7.72 11.29
N TYR A 145 5.63 6.49 11.59
CA TYR A 145 5.78 5.93 12.94
C TYR A 145 7.24 5.99 13.39
N PHE A 146 8.15 5.86 12.43
CA PHE A 146 9.57 5.88 12.67
C PHE A 146 10.05 7.29 13.04
N VAL A 147 9.64 8.30 12.27
CA VAL A 147 9.91 9.73 12.56
C VAL A 147 9.29 10.13 13.91
N HIS A 148 8.07 9.70 14.19
CA HIS A 148 7.38 9.97 15.45
C HIS A 148 8.20 9.49 16.66
N TYR A 149 8.67 8.24 16.64
CA TYR A 149 9.43 7.69 17.75
C TYR A 149 10.82 8.31 17.90
N ILE A 150 11.50 8.62 16.79
CA ILE A 150 12.80 9.29 16.83
C ILE A 150 12.67 10.69 17.43
N ASN A 151 11.66 11.47 17.01
CA ASN A 151 11.39 12.79 17.59
C ASN A 151 10.97 12.70 19.07
N TRP A 152 10.24 11.65 19.47
CA TRP A 152 9.90 11.43 20.87
C TRP A 152 11.14 11.08 21.71
N LEU A 153 12.04 10.24 21.20
CA LEU A 153 13.30 9.92 21.88
C LEU A 153 14.19 11.15 22.04
N ASP A 154 14.27 12.02 21.03
CA ASP A 154 14.97 13.31 21.12
C ASP A 154 14.39 14.20 22.23
N MET A 155 13.07 14.29 22.31
CA MET A 155 12.40 15.02 23.39
C MET A 155 12.62 14.39 24.78
N ILE A 156 12.69 13.05 24.87
CA ILE A 156 13.01 12.35 26.13
C ILE A 156 14.44 12.65 26.55
N GLN A 157 15.40 12.63 25.62
CA GLN A 157 16.79 12.96 25.88
C GLN A 157 16.93 14.38 26.42
N LEU A 158 16.21 15.35 25.84
CA LEU A 158 16.20 16.74 26.30
C LEU A 158 15.58 16.92 27.70
N ARG A 159 14.62 16.08 28.08
CA ARG A 159 13.93 16.14 29.38
C ARG A 159 14.60 15.30 30.47
N GLU A 160 15.50 14.40 30.09
CA GLU A 160 16.13 13.41 30.97
C GLU A 160 15.13 12.45 31.67
N GLU A 161 13.96 12.21 31.06
CA GLU A 161 12.87 11.37 31.59
C GLU A 161 12.87 9.95 30.96
N PHE A 162 13.88 9.14 31.30
CA PHE A 162 14.20 7.92 30.58
C PHE A 162 13.24 6.73 30.73
N ALA A 163 12.27 6.78 31.65
CA ALA A 163 11.28 5.72 31.81
C ALA A 163 10.43 5.51 30.53
N GLU A 164 10.21 6.58 29.76
CA GLU A 164 9.51 6.50 28.48
C GLU A 164 10.36 5.85 27.38
N ALA A 165 11.68 6.09 27.38
CA ALA A 165 12.60 5.45 26.45
C ALA A 165 12.67 3.93 26.69
N GLU A 166 12.68 3.48 27.95
CA GLU A 166 12.60 2.05 28.28
C GLU A 166 11.28 1.41 27.81
N MET A 167 10.16 2.13 27.90
CA MET A 167 8.88 1.66 27.35
C MET A 167 8.94 1.51 25.81
N ILE A 168 9.57 2.46 25.12
CA ILE A 168 9.76 2.41 23.66
C ILE A 168 10.66 1.25 23.28
N GLN A 169 11.80 1.07 23.97
CA GLN A 169 12.71 -0.06 23.78
C GLN A 169 11.97 -1.39 23.89
N ASN A 170 11.25 -1.62 24.99
CA ASN A 170 10.51 -2.87 25.23
C ASN A 170 9.46 -3.16 24.16
N LYS A 171 8.75 -2.13 23.68
CA LYS A 171 7.79 -2.27 22.58
C LYS A 171 8.50 -2.63 21.29
N ALA A 172 9.55 -1.91 20.93
CA ALA A 172 10.33 -2.13 19.71
C ALA A 172 10.92 -3.55 19.69
N HIS A 173 11.54 -3.99 20.79
CA HIS A 173 12.08 -5.34 20.96
C HIS A 173 11.02 -6.42 20.72
N LYS A 174 9.83 -6.27 21.33
CA LYS A 174 8.73 -7.22 21.15
C LYS A 174 8.25 -7.27 19.70
N TYR A 175 8.22 -6.15 19.00
CA TYR A 175 7.85 -6.11 17.58
C TYR A 175 8.94 -6.72 16.69
N ALA A 176 10.22 -6.39 16.92
CA ALA A 176 11.35 -6.93 16.17
C ALA A 176 11.37 -8.47 16.25
N ASN A 177 11.31 -9.05 17.45
CA ASN A 177 11.27 -10.51 17.62
C ASN A 177 10.09 -11.17 16.89
N ASN A 178 8.90 -10.55 16.94
CA ASN A 178 7.72 -11.08 16.25
C ASN A 178 7.85 -11.01 14.72
N GLN A 179 8.57 -10.02 14.19
CA GLN A 179 8.83 -9.91 12.74
C GLN A 179 9.96 -10.84 12.31
N GLU A 180 11.01 -11.02 13.11
CA GLU A 180 12.10 -11.97 12.84
C GLU A 180 11.58 -13.41 12.68
N ILE A 181 10.68 -13.82 13.57
CA ILE A 181 10.01 -15.13 13.49
C ILE A 181 9.22 -15.25 12.18
N LYS A 182 8.54 -14.18 11.74
CA LYS A 182 7.79 -14.19 10.47
C LYS A 182 8.71 -14.24 9.26
N VAL A 183 9.85 -13.54 9.29
CA VAL A 183 10.87 -13.57 8.23
C VAL A 183 11.43 -14.99 8.11
N LYS A 184 11.85 -15.61 9.22
CA LYS A 184 12.35 -17.00 9.24
C LYS A 184 11.35 -18.01 8.69
N ILE A 185 10.07 -17.91 9.09
CA ILE A 185 8.99 -18.77 8.56
C ILE A 185 8.79 -18.58 7.05
N LEU A 186 8.99 -17.37 6.53
CA LEU A 186 8.87 -17.08 5.11
C LEU A 186 10.09 -17.58 4.31
N GLU A 187 11.29 -17.45 4.85
CA GLU A 187 12.52 -17.99 4.27
C GLU A 187 12.46 -19.52 4.15
N GLU A 188 12.04 -20.22 5.20
CA GLU A 188 11.85 -21.69 5.19
C GLU A 188 10.80 -22.15 4.16
N LYS A 189 9.75 -21.35 3.93
CA LYS A 189 8.76 -21.65 2.89
C LYS A 189 9.31 -21.47 1.47
N PHE A 190 10.23 -20.53 1.29
CA PHE A 190 10.80 -20.20 -0.02
C PHE A 190 11.69 -21.32 -0.59
N GLU A 191 12.41 -22.06 0.27
CA GLU A 191 13.19 -23.23 -0.15
C GLU A 191 12.34 -24.35 -0.77
N THR A 192 11.01 -24.29 -0.64
CA THR A 192 10.08 -25.34 -1.08
C THR A 192 9.15 -24.94 -2.24
N LEU A 193 9.25 -23.70 -2.76
CA LEU A 193 8.29 -23.17 -3.74
C LEU A 193 8.88 -23.01 -5.16
N ASN A 194 8.03 -23.27 -6.15
CA ASN A 194 8.35 -23.29 -7.58
C ASN A 194 8.03 -21.92 -8.23
N TYR A 195 9.08 -21.23 -8.70
CA TYR A 195 9.21 -19.93 -9.40
C TYR A 195 8.05 -19.45 -10.30
N ASN A 196 6.86 -19.15 -9.78
CA ASN A 196 5.77 -18.61 -10.62
C ASN A 196 4.87 -17.57 -9.93
N ASN A 197 5.25 -16.98 -8.79
CA ASN A 197 4.48 -15.90 -8.13
C ASN A 197 5.38 -14.84 -7.45
N ASP A 198 6.50 -14.52 -8.08
CA ASP A 198 7.70 -14.05 -7.37
C ASP A 198 7.72 -12.56 -6.99
N TRP A 199 6.84 -11.69 -7.51
CA TRP A 199 6.96 -10.25 -7.20
C TRP A 199 6.29 -9.84 -5.88
N LEU A 200 5.09 -10.37 -5.58
CA LEU A 200 4.35 -10.01 -4.36
C LEU A 200 4.95 -10.65 -3.10
N GLU A 201 5.51 -11.85 -3.22
CA GLU A 201 6.16 -12.54 -2.10
C GLU A 201 7.51 -11.89 -1.79
N LEU A 202 8.29 -11.50 -2.81
CA LEU A 202 9.53 -10.72 -2.65
C LEU A 202 9.26 -9.34 -2.03
N HIS A 203 8.27 -8.58 -2.51
CA HIS A 203 7.87 -7.30 -1.89
C HIS A 203 7.39 -7.46 -0.45
N SER A 204 6.71 -8.57 -0.13
CA SER A 204 6.28 -8.85 1.23
C SER A 204 7.46 -9.19 2.15
N GLN A 205 8.46 -9.91 1.65
CA GLN A 205 9.71 -10.18 2.36
C GLN A 205 10.51 -8.90 2.54
N GLU A 206 10.78 -8.13 1.49
CA GLU A 206 11.48 -6.84 1.58
C GLU A 206 10.81 -5.91 2.59
N ARG A 207 9.47 -5.83 2.60
CA ARG A 207 8.73 -5.04 3.58
C ARG A 207 8.88 -5.56 5.01
N LEU A 208 8.88 -6.88 5.21
CA LEU A 208 9.01 -7.49 6.53
C LEU A 208 10.44 -7.39 7.07
N THR A 209 11.44 -7.59 6.22
CA THR A 209 12.86 -7.42 6.54
C THR A 209 13.14 -5.96 6.88
N ARG A 210 12.63 -5.01 6.08
CA ARG A 210 12.75 -3.57 6.39
C ARG A 210 12.07 -3.21 7.71
N GLN A 211 10.85 -3.68 7.96
CA GLN A 211 10.17 -3.44 9.23
C GLN A 211 10.94 -4.03 10.42
N TYR A 212 11.49 -5.24 10.28
CA TYR A 212 12.36 -5.83 11.32
C TYR A 212 13.56 -4.92 11.61
N THR A 213 14.30 -4.53 10.56
CA THR A 213 15.48 -3.67 10.67
C THR A 213 15.13 -2.32 11.31
N ASP A 214 14.02 -1.69 10.88
CA ASP A 214 13.56 -0.43 11.46
C ASP A 214 13.26 -0.60 12.96
N TYR A 215 12.48 -1.60 13.38
CA TYR A 215 12.18 -1.81 14.81
C TYR A 215 13.42 -2.17 15.64
N ARG A 216 14.39 -2.88 15.08
CA ARG A 216 15.65 -3.19 15.76
C ARG A 216 16.49 -1.92 15.97
N VAL A 217 16.59 -1.07 14.96
CA VAL A 217 17.30 0.21 15.07
C VAL A 217 16.60 1.12 16.07
N LEU A 218 15.26 1.14 16.10
CA LEU A 218 14.50 1.90 17.09
C LEU A 218 14.73 1.38 18.52
N GLU A 219 14.78 0.06 18.71
CA GLU A 219 15.10 -0.55 20.00
C GLU A 219 16.47 -0.08 20.52
N LEU A 220 17.50 -0.18 19.68
CA LEU A 220 18.85 0.20 20.05
C LEU A 220 18.98 1.70 20.27
N THR A 221 18.33 2.51 19.44
CA THR A 221 18.30 3.97 19.59
C THR A 221 17.61 4.38 20.89
N ALA A 222 16.51 3.72 21.27
CA ALA A 222 15.84 3.97 22.54
C ALA A 222 16.73 3.57 23.74
N LYS A 223 17.43 2.44 23.64
CA LYS A 223 18.38 1.98 24.66
C LYS A 223 19.52 2.99 24.85
N ALA A 224 20.06 3.53 23.75
CA ALA A 224 21.17 4.50 23.78
C ALA A 224 20.85 5.77 24.58
N CYS A 225 19.58 6.16 24.70
CA CYS A 225 19.16 7.32 25.49
C CYS A 225 19.51 7.21 26.99
N TYR A 226 19.55 5.99 27.54
CA TYR A 226 19.77 5.78 28.98
C TYR A 226 20.80 4.71 29.33
N GLN A 227 21.31 3.98 28.34
CA GLN A 227 22.31 2.96 28.52
C GLN A 227 23.29 2.93 27.35
N ILE A 228 24.58 2.79 27.67
CA ILE A 228 25.64 2.62 26.67
C ILE A 228 25.42 1.30 25.93
N LEU A 229 25.44 1.38 24.59
CA LEU A 229 25.36 0.23 23.70
C LEU A 229 26.68 -0.55 23.70
N ASN A 230 26.60 -1.87 23.49
CA ASN A 230 27.80 -2.69 23.32
C ASN A 230 28.35 -2.61 21.88
N GLU A 231 29.56 -3.14 21.64
CA GLU A 231 30.21 -3.05 20.32
C GLU A 231 29.41 -3.71 19.19
N GLU A 232 28.70 -4.81 19.47
CA GLU A 232 27.83 -5.48 18.49
C GLU A 232 26.63 -4.60 18.12
N GLU A 233 25.97 -4.02 19.12
CA GLU A 233 24.82 -3.12 18.95
C GLU A 233 25.20 -1.83 18.20
N VAL A 234 26.38 -1.27 18.49
CA VAL A 234 26.92 -0.11 17.75
C VAL A 234 27.20 -0.49 16.30
N THR A 235 27.74 -1.69 16.06
CA THR A 235 28.00 -2.19 14.71
C THR A 235 26.69 -2.40 13.95
N GLU A 236 25.64 -2.93 14.57
CA GLU A 236 24.32 -3.10 13.96
C GLU A 236 23.73 -1.76 13.48
N ILE A 237 23.78 -0.71 14.32
CA ILE A 237 23.33 0.63 13.92
C ILE A 237 24.23 1.20 12.82
N GLY A 238 25.53 1.00 12.92
CA GLY A 238 26.51 1.44 11.93
C GLY A 238 26.21 0.84 10.56
N ASP A 239 26.07 -0.48 10.47
CA ASP A 239 25.75 -1.20 9.25
C ASP A 239 24.41 -0.74 8.65
N PHE A 240 23.40 -0.51 9.49
CA PHE A 240 22.14 0.07 9.05
C PHE A 240 22.34 1.45 8.40
N LEU A 241 23.04 2.38 9.08
CA LEU A 241 23.27 3.73 8.57
C LEU A 241 24.15 3.72 7.31
N PHE A 242 25.14 2.83 7.21
CA PHE A 242 25.94 2.65 6.00
C PHE A 242 25.13 2.10 4.83
N GLY A 243 24.11 1.28 5.10
CA GLY A 243 23.19 0.75 4.09
C GLY A 243 22.19 1.77 3.55
N ILE A 244 22.09 2.96 4.16
CA ILE A 244 21.17 4.03 3.71
C ILE A 244 21.81 4.80 2.55
N GLU A 245 21.28 4.61 1.33
CA GLU A 245 21.71 5.38 0.15
C GLU A 245 21.17 6.83 0.16
N LEU A 246 19.98 7.04 0.73
CA LEU A 246 19.33 8.35 0.82
C LEU A 246 19.04 8.70 2.28
N TRP A 247 19.76 9.69 2.81
CA TRP A 247 19.59 10.15 4.19
C TRP A 247 18.29 10.94 4.35
N LEU A 248 17.44 10.47 5.26
CA LEU A 248 16.17 11.12 5.63
C LEU A 248 16.26 11.67 7.06
N GLU A 249 15.26 12.45 7.48
CA GLU A 249 15.23 13.11 8.79
C GLU A 249 15.43 12.12 9.94
N TYR A 250 14.77 10.97 9.88
CA TYR A 250 14.94 9.94 10.91
C TYR A 250 16.36 9.35 10.94
N SER A 251 17.07 9.29 9.80
CA SER A 251 18.43 8.78 9.71
C SER A 251 19.40 9.70 10.45
N LEU A 252 19.16 11.01 10.35
CA LEU A 252 19.89 12.02 11.11
C LEU A 252 19.57 11.95 12.60
N GLY A 253 18.30 11.73 12.97
CA GLY A 253 17.89 11.56 14.37
C GLY A 253 18.50 10.31 15.02
N ILE A 254 18.54 9.18 14.33
CA ILE A 254 19.26 7.97 14.79
C ILE A 254 20.73 8.31 15.02
N LEU A 255 21.40 8.93 14.04
CA LEU A 255 22.81 9.28 14.18
C LEU A 255 23.03 10.19 15.39
N ALA A 256 22.21 11.21 15.58
CA ALA A 256 22.34 12.17 16.69
C ALA A 256 22.16 11.49 18.07
N LEU A 257 21.19 10.59 18.20
CA LEU A 257 20.89 9.90 19.47
C LEU A 257 21.89 8.77 19.80
N ASN A 258 22.65 8.30 18.81
CA ASN A 258 23.63 7.22 18.98
C ASN A 258 25.09 7.69 18.79
N ALA A 259 25.33 8.98 18.53
CA ALA A 259 26.67 9.54 18.43
C ALA A 259 27.24 9.77 19.83
N TRP A 260 28.06 8.83 20.29
CA TRP A 260 28.79 8.89 21.56
C TRP A 260 30.30 8.68 21.33
#